data_AF-A0A8T2BTA5-F1
#
_entry.id   AF-A0A8T2BTA5-F1
#
_cell.length_a   1.000
_cell.length_b   1.000
_cell.length_c   1.000
_cell.angle_alpha   90.00
_cell.angle_beta   90.00
_cell.angle_gamma   90.00
#
_symmetry.space_group_name_H-M   'P 1'
#
loop_
_entity.id
_entity.type
_entity.pdbx_description
1 polymer ?
#
loop_
_entity_poly.entity_id
_entity_poly.type
_entity_poly.pdbx_seq_one_letter_code
_entity_poly.pdbx_strand_id
1 'polypeptide(L)'
;MEKAEDIHTKLDIEYDAEESSLNMILKSLWQISVFARQNKVHQSFTGSFLKEDILRISFINNLSLSQPPEANNVFDLFVYILENLPPWNPYFEVYELAKKICNRCKMDLEYPVKRSYGMIITANSLRETKGLFENLTFEKIVQIIRIGLKMPCDKEGCGKRNYVQRMINKLPTVFTIALEWEKNETEGEIFDTTSVLATEIDISAIYRYEGDSAFTKYRLVSMVCSDGDRYNCVAFENNRWVRHFRSQKEVIGEWDGVLSIFRKLHIRPEILFFENREQMFSAKGSEDSCVIS
;
A
#
# COMPACT_ATOMS: atom_id res chain seq x y z
N MET A 1 -43.04 -24.29 4.13
CA MET A 1 -43.27 -22.84 3.96
C MET A 1 -41.99 -22.12 4.40
N GLU A 2 -40.87 -22.50 3.79
CA GLU A 2 -39.52 -22.36 4.36
C GLU A 2 -38.56 -22.09 3.19
N LYS A 3 -38.73 -20.93 2.53
CA LYS A 3 -37.91 -20.53 1.38
C LYS A 3 -37.74 -19.01 1.20
N ALA A 4 -38.20 -18.20 2.16
CA ALA A 4 -38.15 -16.74 2.06
C ALA A 4 -37.09 -16.08 2.98
N GLU A 5 -36.73 -16.70 4.11
CA GLU A 5 -35.75 -16.14 5.06
C GLU A 5 -34.28 -16.31 4.61
N ASP A 6 -33.98 -17.32 3.79
CA ASP A 6 -32.61 -17.59 3.34
C ASP A 6 -32.14 -16.64 2.20
N ILE A 7 -33.08 -15.98 1.52
CA ILE A 7 -32.78 -15.02 0.44
C ILE A 7 -32.52 -13.62 1.01
N HIS A 8 -33.25 -13.21 2.05
CA HIS A 8 -33.00 -11.93 2.72
C HIS A 8 -31.63 -11.90 3.40
N THR A 9 -31.22 -12.99 4.03
CA THR A 9 -29.91 -13.09 4.70
C THR A 9 -28.74 -13.03 3.70
N LYS A 10 -28.91 -13.54 2.47
CA LYS A 10 -27.90 -13.42 1.40
C LYS A 10 -27.79 -12.02 0.80
N LEU A 11 -28.90 -11.30 0.72
CA LEU A 11 -28.94 -9.91 0.22
C LEU A 11 -28.39 -8.90 1.24
N ASP A 12 -28.57 -9.16 2.53
CA ASP A 12 -27.99 -8.30 3.58
C ASP A 12 -26.45 -8.45 3.66
N ILE A 13 -25.91 -9.63 3.36
CA ILE A 13 -24.46 -9.86 3.23
C ILE A 13 -23.86 -9.13 2.00
N GLU A 14 -24.64 -8.96 0.92
CA GLU A 14 -24.21 -8.22 -0.27
C GLU A 14 -24.05 -6.72 -0.01
N TYR A 15 -24.85 -6.13 0.88
CA TYR A 15 -24.83 -4.68 1.14
C TYR A 15 -23.69 -4.25 2.08
N ASP A 16 -23.34 -5.07 3.07
CA ASP A 16 -22.22 -4.81 4.00
C ASP A 16 -20.84 -5.15 3.37
N ALA A 17 -20.80 -5.99 2.34
CA ALA A 17 -19.54 -6.38 1.68
C ALA A 17 -18.95 -5.29 0.79
N GLU A 18 -19.77 -4.38 0.21
CA GLU A 18 -19.29 -3.36 -0.72
C GLU A 18 -18.36 -2.34 -0.06
N GLU A 19 -18.59 -2.02 1.22
CA GLU A 19 -17.80 -1.04 1.99
C GLU A 19 -16.71 -1.69 2.84
N SER A 20 -16.54 -3.01 2.72
CA SER A 20 -15.52 -3.75 3.47
C SER A 20 -14.10 -3.36 3.06
N SER A 21 -13.18 -3.42 4.02
CA SER A 21 -11.75 -3.25 3.76
C SER A 21 -11.24 -4.25 2.71
N LEU A 22 -11.72 -5.49 2.72
CA LEU A 22 -11.41 -6.51 1.71
C LEU A 22 -11.77 -6.01 0.31
N ASN A 23 -13.01 -5.58 0.09
CA ASN A 23 -13.45 -5.14 -1.23
C ASN A 23 -12.65 -3.92 -1.72
N MET A 24 -12.33 -2.99 -0.81
CA MET A 24 -11.57 -1.79 -1.17
C MET A 24 -10.08 -2.05 -1.38
N ILE A 25 -9.48 -3.02 -0.68
CA ILE A 25 -8.14 -3.53 -1.01
C ILE A 25 -8.16 -4.10 -2.43
N LEU A 26 -9.09 -5.00 -2.74
CA LEU A 26 -9.22 -5.58 -4.08
C LEU A 26 -9.45 -4.47 -5.12
N LYS A 27 -10.41 -3.56 -4.92
CA LYS A 27 -10.66 -2.44 -5.84
C LYS A 27 -9.40 -1.61 -6.09
N SER A 28 -8.60 -1.34 -5.07
CA SER A 28 -7.34 -0.59 -5.18
C SER A 28 -6.26 -1.36 -5.93
N LEU A 29 -6.15 -2.68 -5.70
CA LEU A 29 -5.19 -3.53 -6.41
C LEU A 29 -5.48 -3.58 -7.92
N TRP A 30 -6.75 -3.62 -8.33
CA TRP A 30 -7.13 -3.64 -9.75
C TRP A 30 -6.70 -2.38 -10.53
N GLN A 31 -6.31 -1.31 -9.84
CA GLN A 31 -5.82 -0.06 -10.44
C GLN A 31 -4.33 -0.10 -10.79
N ILE A 32 -3.60 -1.07 -10.23
CA ILE A 32 -2.19 -1.29 -10.55
C ILE A 32 -2.12 -2.01 -11.90
N SER A 33 -1.21 -1.57 -12.78
CA SER A 33 -1.20 -2.00 -14.18
C SER A 33 -0.96 -3.50 -14.36
N VAL A 34 -0.19 -4.13 -13.46
CA VAL A 34 0.07 -5.57 -13.50
C VAL A 34 -1.21 -6.39 -13.32
N PHE A 35 -2.08 -5.98 -12.41
CA PHE A 35 -3.36 -6.66 -12.16
C PHE A 35 -4.42 -6.23 -13.18
N ALA A 36 -4.44 -4.97 -13.61
CA ALA A 36 -5.32 -4.50 -14.67
C ALA A 36 -5.13 -5.28 -16.00
N ARG A 37 -3.89 -5.66 -16.34
CA ARG A 37 -3.60 -6.48 -17.52
C ARG A 37 -4.10 -7.92 -17.39
N GLN A 38 -3.92 -8.55 -16.22
CA GLN A 38 -4.45 -9.88 -15.94
C GLN A 38 -5.98 -9.91 -16.12
N ASN A 39 -6.66 -8.82 -15.74
CA ASN A 39 -8.09 -8.65 -15.99
C ASN A 39 -8.43 -8.51 -17.49
N LYS A 40 -7.65 -7.74 -18.27
CA LYS A 40 -7.91 -7.52 -19.71
C LYS A 40 -7.70 -8.77 -20.57
N VAL A 41 -6.67 -9.59 -20.32
CA VAL A 41 -6.43 -10.84 -21.09
C VAL A 41 -7.62 -11.81 -20.94
N HIS A 42 -8.33 -11.71 -19.82
CA HIS A 42 -9.49 -12.53 -19.51
C HIS A 42 -10.83 -11.91 -19.98
N GLN A 43 -10.87 -10.67 -20.49
CA GLN A 43 -12.11 -10.00 -20.97
C GLN A 43 -12.61 -10.50 -22.33
N SER A 44 -11.88 -11.35 -23.06
CA SER A 44 -12.31 -11.88 -24.37
C SER A 44 -13.40 -12.96 -24.30
N PHE A 45 -13.79 -13.39 -23.09
CA PHE A 45 -14.83 -14.40 -22.88
C PHE A 45 -15.84 -13.93 -21.83
N THR A 46 -17.10 -13.82 -22.28
CA THR A 46 -18.40 -13.66 -21.57
C THR A 46 -18.92 -12.25 -21.23
N GLY A 47 -20.24 -12.07 -21.47
CA GLY A 47 -20.96 -10.80 -21.41
C GLY A 47 -21.67 -10.47 -20.09
N SER A 48 -22.09 -9.20 -19.99
CA SER A 48 -23.03 -8.52 -19.08
C SER A 48 -23.05 -8.78 -17.56
N PHE A 49 -22.18 -9.63 -17.01
CA PHE A 49 -21.75 -9.55 -15.61
C PHE A 49 -20.32 -9.01 -15.62
N LEU A 50 -20.06 -7.91 -14.92
CA LEU A 50 -18.70 -7.35 -14.88
C LEU A 50 -17.77 -8.41 -14.27
N LYS A 51 -16.79 -8.89 -15.04
CA LYS A 51 -15.85 -9.93 -14.61
C LYS A 51 -15.09 -9.59 -13.32
N GLU A 52 -15.00 -8.30 -13.00
CA GLU A 52 -14.57 -7.81 -11.68
C GLU A 52 -15.35 -8.49 -10.56
N ASP A 53 -16.67 -8.62 -10.69
CA ASP A 53 -17.53 -9.21 -9.68
C ASP A 53 -17.37 -10.73 -9.63
N ILE A 54 -17.16 -11.41 -10.76
CA ILE A 54 -16.89 -12.86 -10.77
C ILE A 54 -15.53 -13.18 -10.14
N LEU A 55 -14.49 -12.43 -10.47
CA LEU A 55 -13.17 -12.60 -9.86
C LEU A 55 -13.22 -12.23 -8.38
N ARG A 56 -13.85 -11.10 -8.02
CA ARG A 56 -14.10 -10.71 -6.62
C ARG A 56 -14.83 -11.81 -5.86
N ILE A 57 -15.94 -12.33 -6.39
CA ILE A 57 -16.72 -13.41 -5.77
C ILE A 57 -15.86 -14.67 -5.64
N SER A 58 -15.09 -15.05 -6.65
CA SER A 58 -14.16 -16.18 -6.57
C SER A 58 -13.09 -15.97 -5.49
N PHE A 59 -12.55 -14.76 -5.37
CA PHE A 59 -11.56 -14.41 -4.35
C PHE A 59 -12.16 -14.40 -2.95
N ILE A 60 -13.33 -13.77 -2.78
CA ILE A 60 -14.08 -13.75 -1.52
C ILE A 60 -14.44 -15.16 -1.11
N ASN A 61 -14.86 -16.03 -2.03
CA ASN A 61 -15.17 -17.42 -1.74
C ASN A 61 -13.92 -18.20 -1.32
N ASN A 62 -12.80 -18.03 -2.03
CA ASN A 62 -11.52 -18.66 -1.64
C ASN A 62 -11.03 -18.18 -0.27
N LEU A 63 -11.16 -16.89 0.02
CA LEU A 63 -10.80 -16.30 1.31
C LEU A 63 -11.79 -16.71 2.42
N SER A 64 -13.08 -16.86 2.12
CA SER A 64 -14.08 -17.32 3.10
C SER A 64 -13.87 -18.78 3.50
N LEU A 65 -13.31 -19.61 2.60
CA LEU A 65 -12.90 -20.99 2.91
C LEU A 65 -11.71 -21.05 3.87
N SER A 66 -10.90 -19.99 3.92
CA SER A 66 -9.78 -19.82 4.83
C SER A 66 -10.12 -18.70 5.81
N GLN A 67 -10.84 -18.96 6.91
CA GLN A 67 -11.27 -17.91 7.86
C GLN A 67 -10.21 -16.80 7.98
N PRO A 68 -10.45 -15.60 7.40
CA PRO A 68 -9.48 -14.53 7.51
C PRO A 68 -9.35 -14.27 9.01
N PRO A 69 -8.12 -14.20 9.55
CA PRO A 69 -7.96 -13.82 10.94
C PRO A 69 -8.71 -12.51 11.16
N GLU A 70 -9.19 -12.28 12.39
CA GLU A 70 -9.59 -10.94 12.83
C GLU A 70 -8.37 -10.03 12.62
N ALA A 71 -8.26 -9.45 11.41
CA ALA A 71 -7.12 -8.66 11.02
C ALA A 71 -7.24 -7.37 11.83
N ASN A 72 -6.38 -7.23 12.83
CA ASN A 72 -6.42 -6.11 13.76
C ASN A 72 -6.28 -4.75 13.04
N ASN A 73 -5.77 -4.75 11.81
CA ASN A 73 -5.75 -3.60 10.92
C ASN A 73 -5.88 -3.99 9.43
N VAL A 74 -6.18 -3.02 8.57
CA VAL A 74 -6.37 -3.17 7.11
C VAL A 74 -5.12 -3.71 6.41
N PHE A 75 -3.93 -3.36 6.91
CA PHE A 75 -2.66 -3.80 6.33
C PHE A 75 -2.41 -5.29 6.57
N ASP A 76 -2.78 -5.83 7.73
CA ASP A 76 -2.69 -7.26 8.03
C ASP A 76 -3.62 -8.06 7.11
N LEU A 77 -4.82 -7.54 6.82
CA LEU A 77 -5.71 -8.14 5.83
C LEU A 77 -5.09 -8.11 4.42
N PHE A 78 -4.44 -7.01 4.03
CA PHE A 78 -3.70 -6.94 2.77
C PHE A 78 -2.57 -7.97 2.70
N VAL A 79 -1.77 -8.11 3.76
CA VAL A 79 -0.70 -9.13 3.83
C VAL A 79 -1.30 -10.53 3.73
N TYR A 80 -2.41 -10.80 4.43
CA TYR A 80 -3.12 -12.06 4.36
C TYR A 80 -3.57 -12.39 2.93
N ILE A 81 -4.14 -11.42 2.21
CA ILE A 81 -4.51 -11.56 0.79
C ILE A 81 -3.30 -11.95 -0.05
N LEU A 82 -2.14 -11.30 0.13
CA LEU A 82 -0.93 -11.61 -0.63
C LEU A 82 -0.36 -13.00 -0.35
N GLU A 83 -0.40 -13.46 0.90
CA GLU A 83 0.12 -14.78 1.28
C GLU A 83 -0.77 -15.93 0.80
N ASN A 84 -2.09 -15.70 0.69
CA ASN A 84 -3.05 -16.75 0.31
C ASN A 84 -3.44 -16.72 -1.18
N LEU A 85 -3.16 -15.63 -1.90
CA LEU A 85 -3.47 -15.50 -3.33
C LEU A 85 -2.20 -15.46 -4.20
N PRO A 86 -1.72 -16.62 -4.69
CA PRO A 86 -0.71 -16.63 -5.74
C PRO A 86 -1.32 -16.08 -7.05
N PRO A 87 -0.54 -15.38 -7.91
CA PRO A 87 0.88 -15.04 -7.82
C PRO A 87 1.10 -13.54 -7.54
N TRP A 88 0.44 -12.95 -6.55
CA TRP A 88 0.50 -11.50 -6.31
C TRP A 88 1.66 -11.07 -5.41
N ASN A 89 2.08 -11.93 -4.49
CA ASN A 89 3.16 -11.64 -3.55
C ASN A 89 4.44 -11.05 -4.18
N PRO A 90 4.99 -11.54 -5.31
CA PRO A 90 6.35 -11.15 -5.72
C PRO A 90 6.41 -9.72 -6.26
N TYR A 91 5.25 -9.12 -6.61
CA TYR A 91 5.15 -7.73 -7.06
C TYR A 91 5.35 -6.72 -5.93
N PHE A 92 5.11 -7.13 -4.67
CA PHE A 92 5.13 -6.27 -3.48
C PHE A 92 6.33 -6.54 -2.56
N GLU A 93 7.09 -7.61 -2.80
CA GLU A 93 8.16 -8.03 -1.89
C GLU A 93 9.31 -7.01 -1.80
N VAL A 94 9.57 -6.56 -0.59
CA VAL A 94 10.74 -5.76 -0.22
C VAL A 94 11.66 -6.60 0.66
N TYR A 95 12.91 -6.78 0.20
CA TYR A 95 13.97 -7.47 0.91
C TYR A 95 14.92 -6.43 1.53
N GLU A 96 14.71 -6.12 2.80
CA GLU A 96 15.47 -5.09 3.52
C GLU A 96 16.65 -5.70 4.28
N LEU A 97 17.85 -5.17 4.04
CA LEU A 97 19.05 -5.40 4.83
C LEU A 97 19.23 -4.27 5.84
N ALA A 98 19.36 -4.61 7.13
CA ALA A 98 19.59 -3.62 8.18
C ALA A 98 21.02 -3.73 8.73
N LYS A 99 21.72 -2.61 8.82
CA LYS A 99 23.07 -2.51 9.39
C LYS A 99 23.11 -1.47 10.50
N LYS A 100 23.83 -1.76 11.57
CA LYS A 100 23.95 -0.88 12.74
C LYS A 100 25.38 -0.85 13.24
N ILE A 101 25.93 0.37 13.31
CA ILE A 101 27.25 0.62 13.91
C ILE A 101 27.04 1.35 15.23
N CYS A 102 27.51 0.76 16.33
CA CYS A 102 27.41 1.38 17.65
C CYS A 102 28.49 2.45 17.83
N ASN A 103 28.09 3.71 18.00
CA ASN A 103 29.06 4.80 18.16
C ASN A 103 29.84 4.75 19.48
N ARG A 104 29.35 4.01 20.49
CA ARG A 104 29.99 3.81 21.80
C ARG A 104 31.00 2.67 21.78
N CYS A 105 30.57 1.44 21.52
CA CYS A 105 31.43 0.25 21.61
C CYS A 105 32.00 -0.22 20.27
N LYS A 106 31.71 0.49 19.17
CA LYS A 106 32.17 0.21 17.80
C LYS A 106 31.74 -1.15 17.23
N MET A 107 30.83 -1.85 17.90
CA MET A 107 30.18 -3.05 17.36
C MET A 107 29.51 -2.68 16.03
N ASP A 108 29.95 -3.32 14.95
CA ASP A 108 29.33 -3.29 13.64
C ASP A 108 28.53 -4.59 13.48
N LEU A 109 27.22 -4.47 13.34
CA LEU A 109 26.31 -5.60 13.21
C LEU A 109 25.44 -5.42 11.98
N GLU A 110 25.45 -6.45 11.14
CA GLU A 110 24.53 -6.62 10.04
C GLU A 110 23.47 -7.65 10.43
N TYR A 111 22.20 -7.33 10.20
CA TYR A 111 21.07 -8.20 10.48
C TYR A 111 20.70 -9.04 9.26
N PRO A 112 20.07 -10.22 9.46
CA PRO A 112 19.52 -10.98 8.36
C PRO A 112 18.55 -10.16 7.51
N VAL A 113 18.54 -10.42 6.20
CA VAL A 113 17.59 -9.81 5.27
C VAL A 113 16.16 -10.15 5.70
N LYS A 114 15.31 -9.13 5.81
CA LYS A 114 13.90 -9.28 6.17
C LYS A 114 13.02 -9.05 4.93
N ARG A 115 12.19 -10.05 4.61
CA ARG A 115 11.10 -9.92 3.64
C ARG A 115 9.92 -9.18 4.26
N SER A 116 9.31 -8.29 3.50
CA SER A 116 8.09 -7.55 3.85
C SER A 116 7.32 -7.18 2.58
N TYR A 117 6.11 -6.62 2.73
CA TYR A 117 5.24 -6.19 1.62
C TYR A 117 5.09 -4.67 1.50
N GLY A 118 5.94 -3.93 2.19
CA GLY A 118 5.85 -2.48 2.34
C GLY A 118 6.39 -2.01 3.68
N MET A 119 6.12 -0.74 3.99
CA MET A 119 6.42 -0.16 5.30
C MET A 119 5.15 0.36 5.96
N ILE A 120 5.16 0.35 7.30
CA ILE A 120 4.12 0.94 8.14
C ILE A 120 4.68 2.23 8.72
N ILE A 121 3.90 3.30 8.68
CA ILE A 121 4.25 4.62 9.23
C ILE A 121 3.07 5.10 10.08
N THR A 122 3.33 5.49 11.32
CA THR A 122 2.32 6.17 12.13
C THR A 122 1.95 7.51 11.50
N ALA A 123 0.66 7.73 11.27
CA ALA A 123 0.13 8.97 10.67
C ALA A 123 0.61 10.23 11.41
N ASN A 124 0.62 10.19 12.75
CA ASN A 124 1.12 11.28 13.58
C ASN A 124 2.58 11.65 13.32
N SER A 125 3.45 10.67 13.08
CA SER A 125 4.86 10.93 12.81
C SER A 125 5.09 11.76 11.54
N LEU A 126 4.20 11.66 10.54
CA LEU A 126 4.30 12.46 9.30
C LEU A 126 4.12 13.95 9.58
N ARG A 127 3.03 14.33 10.23
CA ARG A 127 2.72 15.74 10.54
C ARG A 127 3.66 16.33 11.58
N GLU A 128 4.05 15.56 12.60
CA GLU A 128 5.05 16.01 13.58
C GLU A 128 6.40 16.28 12.92
N THR A 129 6.87 15.38 12.06
CA THR A 129 8.14 15.58 11.35
C THR A 129 8.07 16.75 10.39
N LYS A 130 6.94 16.94 9.68
CA LYS A 130 6.72 18.13 8.84
C LYS A 130 6.75 19.42 9.65
N GLY A 131 6.16 19.44 10.85
CA GLY A 131 6.17 20.60 11.75
C GLY A 131 7.56 20.93 12.30
N LEU A 132 8.47 19.95 12.41
CA LEU A 132 9.84 20.17 12.86
C LEU A 132 10.79 20.68 11.77
N PHE A 133 10.47 20.47 10.50
CA PHE A 133 11.35 20.79 9.37
C PHE A 133 10.55 21.42 8.22
N GLU A 134 10.73 22.72 8.03
CA GLU A 134 10.17 23.42 6.88
C GLU A 134 10.81 22.93 5.57
N ASN A 135 10.00 22.74 4.52
CA ASN A 135 10.42 22.41 3.15
C ASN A 135 11.06 21.03 2.91
N LEU A 136 10.70 20.00 3.68
CA LEU A 136 11.10 18.63 3.35
C LEU A 136 10.14 17.97 2.34
N THR A 137 10.71 17.15 1.45
CA THR A 137 9.92 16.26 0.60
C THR A 137 9.32 15.11 1.42
N PHE A 138 8.27 14.48 0.89
CA PHE A 138 7.64 13.32 1.52
C PHE A 138 8.66 12.21 1.81
N GLU A 139 9.52 11.87 0.85
CA GLU A 139 10.53 10.82 1.02
C GLU A 139 11.52 11.15 2.13
N LYS A 140 11.90 12.44 2.25
CA LYS A 140 12.82 12.87 3.29
C LYS A 140 12.19 12.81 4.67
N ILE A 141 10.91 13.16 4.79
CA ILE A 141 10.12 13.00 6.02
C ILE A 141 10.06 11.52 6.41
N VAL A 142 9.68 10.64 5.48
CA VAL A 142 9.66 9.18 5.71
C VAL A 142 11.03 8.67 6.13
N GLN A 143 12.10 9.11 5.46
CA GLN A 143 13.47 8.74 5.81
C GLN A 143 13.84 9.17 7.24
N ILE A 144 13.49 10.39 7.66
CA ILE A 144 13.75 10.90 9.01
C ILE A 144 13.01 10.09 10.06
N ILE A 145 11.72 9.79 9.84
CA ILE A 145 10.92 8.95 10.74
C ILE A 145 11.60 7.60 10.93
N ARG A 146 12.03 6.97 9.83
CA ARG A 146 12.71 5.66 9.87
C ARG A 146 14.07 5.71 10.57
N ILE A 147 14.85 6.77 10.36
CA ILE A 147 16.13 7.01 11.06
C ILE A 147 15.88 7.24 12.55
N GLY A 148 14.77 7.88 12.91
CA GLY A 148 14.32 8.10 14.29
C GLY A 148 14.13 6.81 15.09
N LEU A 149 13.79 5.70 14.42
CA LEU A 149 13.63 4.35 15.00
C LEU A 149 14.98 3.69 15.36
N LYS A 150 15.76 4.36 16.24
CA LYS A 150 17.05 3.87 16.74
C LYS A 150 16.89 2.55 17.49
N MET A 151 17.81 1.62 17.27
CA MET A 151 17.85 0.34 17.99
C MET A 151 18.91 0.33 19.10
N PRO A 152 18.65 -0.31 20.25
CA PRO A 152 19.67 -0.50 21.29
C PRO A 152 20.83 -1.36 20.77
N CYS A 153 22.04 -1.14 21.27
CA CYS A 153 23.20 -1.94 20.92
C CYS A 153 23.08 -3.36 21.48
N ASP A 154 23.42 -4.37 20.67
CA ASP A 154 23.30 -5.80 21.02
C ASP A 154 24.42 -6.29 21.93
N LYS A 155 25.47 -5.48 22.13
CA LYS A 155 26.50 -5.77 23.12
C LYS A 155 25.92 -5.61 24.52
N GLU A 156 25.95 -6.68 25.30
CA GLU A 156 25.56 -6.66 26.71
C GLU A 156 26.25 -5.53 27.48
N GLY A 157 25.50 -4.86 28.35
CA GLY A 157 25.97 -3.70 29.13
C GLY A 157 26.15 -2.40 28.34
N CYS A 158 26.06 -2.40 27.01
CA CYS A 158 26.24 -1.17 26.23
C CYS A 158 25.02 -0.24 26.28
N GLY A 159 23.82 -0.77 25.99
CA GLY A 159 22.54 -0.04 26.07
C GLY A 159 22.38 1.19 25.15
N LYS A 160 23.40 1.56 24.37
CA LYS A 160 23.37 2.75 23.51
C LYS A 160 22.40 2.55 22.34
N ARG A 161 21.48 3.49 22.13
CA ARG A 161 20.62 3.52 20.94
C ARG A 161 21.36 4.13 19.75
N ASN A 162 21.38 3.43 18.63
CA ASN A 162 22.07 3.82 17.41
C ASN A 162 21.14 3.83 16.20
N TYR A 163 21.49 4.64 15.21
CA TYR A 163 20.82 4.66 13.93
C TYR A 163 21.02 3.33 13.20
N VAL A 164 20.01 2.96 12.42
CA VAL A 164 20.00 1.75 11.62
C VAL A 164 20.00 2.17 10.16
N GLN A 165 21.03 1.78 9.43
CA GLN A 165 21.05 1.91 7.98
C GLN A 165 20.21 0.79 7.38
N ARG A 166 19.25 1.15 6.53
CA ARG A 166 18.33 0.21 5.88
C ARG A 166 18.55 0.28 4.38
N MET A 167 18.89 -0.87 3.80
CA MET A 167 19.29 -1.03 2.41
C MET A 167 18.36 -1.98 1.70
N ILE A 168 18.19 -1.77 0.40
CA ILE A 168 17.50 -2.71 -0.49
C ILE A 168 18.35 -2.87 -1.75
N ASN A 169 18.37 -4.07 -2.31
CA ASN A 169 19.11 -4.39 -3.54
C ASN A 169 18.16 -4.65 -4.73
N LYS A 170 16.92 -5.06 -4.45
CA LYS A 170 15.86 -5.26 -5.44
C LYS A 170 14.73 -4.26 -5.21
N LEU A 171 14.28 -3.65 -6.29
CA LEU A 171 13.12 -2.76 -6.31
C LEU A 171 11.83 -3.58 -6.48
N PRO A 172 10.81 -3.39 -5.62
CA PRO A 172 9.51 -4.03 -5.81
C PRO A 172 8.79 -3.41 -7.01
N THR A 173 7.93 -4.16 -7.71
CA THR A 173 7.12 -3.59 -8.81
C THR A 173 6.13 -2.56 -8.27
N VAL A 174 5.55 -2.86 -7.11
CA VAL A 174 4.64 -2.00 -6.37
C VAL A 174 5.20 -1.81 -4.97
N PHE A 175 5.39 -0.56 -4.60
CA PHE A 175 5.82 -0.18 -3.27
C PHE A 175 4.64 0.29 -2.44
N THR A 176 4.50 -0.29 -1.24
CA THR A 176 3.35 -0.05 -0.36
C THR A 176 3.78 0.72 0.88
N ILE A 177 3.01 1.76 1.23
CA ILE A 177 3.10 2.44 2.52
C ILE A 177 1.75 2.31 3.20
N ALA A 178 1.71 1.68 4.39
CA ALA A 178 0.55 1.69 5.25
C ALA A 178 0.67 2.83 6.27
N LEU A 179 -0.44 3.54 6.51
CA LEU A 179 -0.53 4.57 7.52
C LEU A 179 -1.34 4.05 8.70
N GLU A 180 -0.72 4.10 9.87
CA GLU A 180 -1.36 3.65 11.11
C GLU A 180 -1.94 4.86 11.86
N TRP A 181 -3.26 4.84 12.06
CA TRP A 181 -4.01 5.89 12.73
C TRP A 181 -4.29 5.47 14.19
N GLU A 182 -3.41 5.85 15.11
CA GLU A 182 -3.43 5.39 16.51
C GLU A 182 -4.58 5.97 17.35
N LYS A 183 -5.14 7.10 16.92
CA LYS A 183 -6.20 7.83 17.64
C LYS A 183 -7.24 8.37 16.69
N ASN A 184 -8.37 8.79 17.24
CA ASN A 184 -9.35 9.60 16.52
C ASN A 184 -8.76 10.98 16.26
N GLU A 185 -8.17 11.14 15.08
CA GLU A 185 -7.61 12.40 14.61
C GLU A 185 -8.71 13.42 14.30
N THR A 186 -8.44 14.69 14.61
CA THR A 186 -9.30 15.81 14.22
C THR A 186 -9.24 16.07 12.71
N GLU A 187 -10.19 16.83 12.18
CA GLU A 187 -10.18 17.30 10.77
C GLU A 187 -8.83 17.95 10.40
N GLY A 188 -8.29 18.78 11.30
CA GLY A 188 -7.00 19.44 11.13
C GLY A 188 -5.84 18.44 11.09
N GLU A 189 -5.80 17.48 12.00
CA GLU A 189 -4.73 16.46 12.03
C GLU A 189 -4.76 15.54 10.80
N ILE A 190 -5.95 15.19 10.30
CA ILE A 190 -6.11 14.45 9.04
C ILE A 190 -5.57 15.29 7.88
N PHE A 191 -5.95 16.56 7.79
CA PHE A 191 -5.47 17.45 6.74
C PHE A 191 -3.95 17.66 6.79
N ASP A 192 -3.39 17.93 7.97
CA ASP A 192 -1.96 18.13 8.16
C ASP A 192 -1.18 16.88 7.76
N THR A 193 -1.66 15.69 8.13
CA THR A 193 -1.06 14.41 7.74
C THR A 193 -1.14 14.18 6.23
N THR A 194 -2.33 14.34 5.64
CA THR A 194 -2.56 14.04 4.21
C THR A 194 -1.85 15.04 3.30
N SER A 195 -1.67 16.29 3.74
CA SER A 195 -0.87 17.31 3.05
C SER A 195 0.63 17.00 2.97
N VAL A 196 1.11 15.99 3.69
CA VAL A 196 2.51 15.53 3.64
C VAL A 196 2.72 14.55 2.49
N LEU A 197 1.66 13.87 2.05
CA LEU A 197 1.72 12.81 1.05
C LEU A 197 2.09 13.36 -0.34
N ALA A 198 2.79 12.55 -1.12
CA ALA A 198 3.19 12.87 -2.47
C ALA A 198 2.62 11.85 -3.47
N THR A 199 2.37 12.30 -4.70
CA THR A 199 1.90 11.45 -5.81
C THR A 199 3.05 10.80 -6.58
N GLU A 200 4.28 11.30 -6.42
CA GLU A 200 5.49 10.71 -6.96
C GLU A 200 6.52 10.59 -5.84
N ILE A 201 7.27 9.50 -5.83
CA ILE A 201 8.35 9.26 -4.86
C ILE A 201 9.58 8.66 -5.53
N ASP A 202 10.74 8.91 -4.97
CA ASP A 202 11.96 8.16 -5.25
C ASP A 202 12.31 7.22 -4.07
N ILE A 203 12.26 5.90 -4.29
CA ILE A 203 12.56 4.92 -3.23
C ILE A 203 14.03 5.03 -2.78
N SER A 204 14.93 5.46 -3.66
CA SER A 204 16.35 5.67 -3.30
C SER A 204 16.55 6.83 -2.33
N ALA A 205 15.57 7.73 -2.18
CA ALA A 205 15.57 8.75 -1.14
C ALA A 205 15.09 8.22 0.23
N ILE A 206 14.32 7.13 0.23
CA ILE A 206 13.78 6.50 1.44
C ILE A 206 14.72 5.40 1.98
N TYR A 207 15.32 4.62 1.08
CA TYR A 207 16.25 3.54 1.37
C TYR A 207 17.63 3.81 0.76
N ARG A 208 18.68 3.24 1.35
CA ARG A 208 19.94 3.12 0.63
C ARG A 208 19.82 2.00 -0.41
N TYR A 209 19.56 2.37 -1.66
CA TYR A 209 19.46 1.42 -2.76
C TYR A 209 20.86 1.02 -3.25
N GLU A 210 21.13 -0.29 -3.33
CA GLU A 210 22.42 -0.86 -3.76
C GLU A 210 22.27 -1.80 -4.96
N GLY A 211 21.18 -1.68 -5.73
CA GLY A 211 21.01 -2.42 -6.97
C GLY A 211 21.35 -1.61 -8.22
N ASP A 212 21.25 -2.28 -9.38
CA ASP A 212 21.72 -1.73 -10.65
C ASP A 212 20.63 -0.97 -11.45
N SER A 213 19.39 -0.95 -10.98
CA SER A 213 18.28 -0.31 -11.71
C SER A 213 18.32 1.21 -11.54
N ALA A 214 18.33 1.95 -12.65
CA ALA A 214 18.16 3.40 -12.62
C ALA A 214 16.71 3.85 -12.36
N PHE A 215 15.75 2.92 -12.44
CA PHE A 215 14.32 3.22 -12.33
C PHE A 215 13.86 3.17 -10.88
N THR A 216 14.18 4.17 -10.06
CA THR A 216 13.85 4.21 -8.63
C THR A 216 12.61 5.04 -8.30
N LYS A 217 11.98 5.64 -9.32
CA LYS A 217 10.81 6.52 -9.18
C LYS A 217 9.50 5.75 -9.33
N TYR A 218 8.54 6.10 -8.47
CA TYR A 218 7.24 5.47 -8.41
C TYR A 218 6.15 6.52 -8.37
N ARG A 219 4.96 6.15 -8.86
CA ARG A 219 3.77 6.99 -8.86
C ARG A 219 2.67 6.37 -8.03
N LEU A 220 1.99 7.16 -7.21
CA LEU A 220 0.80 6.74 -6.50
C LEU A 220 -0.29 6.41 -7.52
N VAL A 221 -0.80 5.18 -7.49
CA VAL A 221 -1.85 4.72 -8.43
C VAL A 221 -3.19 4.52 -7.75
N SER A 222 -3.19 4.10 -6.50
CA SER A 222 -4.40 3.92 -5.71
C SER A 222 -4.12 3.94 -4.21
N MET A 223 -5.19 4.15 -3.45
CA MET A 223 -5.20 4.13 -2.00
C MET A 223 -6.43 3.39 -1.49
N VAL A 224 -6.25 2.59 -0.46
CA VAL A 224 -7.35 2.17 0.43
C VAL A 224 -7.53 3.26 1.47
N CYS A 225 -8.75 3.72 1.69
CA CYS A 225 -9.05 4.77 2.63
C CYS A 225 -10.24 4.40 3.53
N SER A 226 -10.26 4.87 4.77
CA SER A 226 -11.40 4.76 5.69
C SER A 226 -12.15 6.08 5.83
N ASP A 227 -13.46 5.98 6.08
CA ASP A 227 -14.41 7.05 6.42
C ASP A 227 -15.28 6.50 7.57
N GLY A 228 -14.80 6.69 8.80
CA GLY A 228 -15.30 5.95 9.97
C GLY A 228 -15.01 4.46 9.84
N ASP A 229 -16.05 3.64 9.97
CA ASP A 229 -15.96 2.17 9.86
C ASP A 229 -16.08 1.64 8.41
N ARG A 230 -16.25 2.55 7.45
CA ARG A 230 -16.44 2.22 6.03
C ARG A 230 -15.18 2.46 5.24
N TYR A 231 -14.96 1.68 4.19
CA TYR A 231 -13.80 1.83 3.33
C TYR A 231 -14.18 2.37 1.95
N ASN A 232 -13.23 3.06 1.33
CA ASN A 232 -13.30 3.52 -0.05
C ASN A 232 -11.94 3.34 -0.74
N CYS A 233 -11.95 3.36 -2.07
CA CYS A 233 -10.75 3.30 -2.90
C CYS A 233 -10.61 4.64 -3.63
N VAL A 234 -9.45 5.26 -3.53
CA VAL A 234 -9.12 6.48 -4.30
C VAL A 234 -8.01 6.16 -5.28
N ALA A 235 -8.29 6.32 -6.56
CA ALA A 235 -7.43 5.84 -7.64
C ALA A 235 -7.19 6.91 -8.71
N PHE A 236 -6.02 6.85 -9.35
CA PHE A 236 -5.67 7.71 -10.46
C PHE A 236 -6.03 7.04 -11.80
N GLU A 237 -7.16 7.47 -12.37
CA GLU A 237 -7.75 6.89 -13.57
C GLU A 237 -7.94 7.95 -14.65
N ASN A 238 -7.56 7.64 -15.90
CA ASN A 238 -7.77 8.55 -17.03
C ASN A 238 -7.27 9.99 -16.75
N ASN A 239 -6.09 10.11 -16.14
CA ASN A 239 -5.46 11.37 -15.73
C ASN A 239 -6.23 12.18 -14.68
N ARG A 240 -7.06 11.54 -13.87
CA ARG A 240 -7.88 12.17 -12.83
C ARG A 240 -7.93 11.29 -11.60
N TRP A 241 -7.99 11.88 -10.41
CA TRP A 241 -8.33 11.16 -9.19
C TRP A 241 -9.83 10.87 -9.13
N VAL A 242 -10.15 9.65 -8.73
CA VAL A 242 -11.50 9.11 -8.64
C VAL A 242 -11.66 8.38 -7.31
N ARG A 243 -12.77 8.62 -6.61
CA ARG A 243 -13.18 7.84 -5.46
C ARG A 243 -14.21 6.80 -5.87
N HIS A 244 -13.96 5.55 -5.50
CA HIS A 244 -14.91 4.45 -5.56
C HIS A 244 -15.42 4.19 -4.15
N PHE A 245 -16.72 4.26 -3.98
CA PHE A 245 -17.39 4.03 -2.70
C PHE A 245 -18.75 3.39 -2.98
N ARG A 246 -19.00 2.22 -2.39
CA ARG A 246 -20.13 1.35 -2.79
C ARG A 246 -20.06 1.05 -4.30
N SER A 247 -21.22 0.99 -4.94
CA SER A 247 -21.40 0.99 -6.39
C SER A 247 -21.19 2.36 -7.08
N GLN A 248 -20.79 3.42 -6.36
CA GLN A 248 -20.63 4.76 -6.91
C GLN A 248 -19.18 5.10 -7.27
N LYS A 249 -19.05 5.90 -8.33
CA LYS A 249 -17.79 6.48 -8.81
C LYS A 249 -17.89 8.00 -8.80
N GLU A 250 -17.07 8.65 -8.00
CA GLU A 250 -16.98 10.10 -7.88
C GLU A 250 -15.68 10.60 -8.50
N VAL A 251 -15.76 11.50 -9.49
CA VAL A 251 -14.57 12.13 -10.09
C VAL A 251 -14.14 13.31 -9.23
N ILE A 252 -12.96 13.21 -8.62
CA ILE A 252 -12.40 14.22 -7.71
C ILE A 252 -11.67 15.31 -8.50
N GLY A 253 -10.86 14.93 -9.50
CA GLY A 253 -10.04 15.86 -10.27
C GLY A 253 -8.55 15.75 -9.97
N GLU A 254 -7.91 16.86 -9.64
CA GLU A 254 -6.46 16.93 -9.34
C GLU A 254 -6.15 16.55 -7.88
N TRP A 255 -4.87 16.45 -7.54
CA TRP A 255 -4.42 16.08 -6.19
C TRP A 255 -4.95 17.01 -5.09
N ASP A 256 -5.00 18.32 -5.34
CA ASP A 256 -5.59 19.28 -4.39
C ASP A 256 -7.07 18.98 -4.09
N GLY A 257 -7.79 18.44 -5.08
CA GLY A 257 -9.16 17.95 -4.90
C GLY A 257 -9.22 16.75 -3.95
N VAL A 258 -8.25 15.83 -4.01
CA VAL A 258 -8.13 14.69 -3.10
C VAL A 258 -7.96 15.20 -1.66
N LEU A 259 -7.02 16.13 -1.45
CA LEU A 259 -6.78 16.73 -0.13
C LEU A 259 -8.02 17.45 0.40
N SER A 260 -8.75 18.16 -0.47
CA SER A 260 -9.99 18.84 -0.11
C SER A 260 -11.09 17.86 0.30
N ILE A 261 -11.26 16.74 -0.41
CA ILE A 261 -12.27 15.73 -0.07
C ILE A 261 -11.88 14.99 1.21
N PHE A 262 -10.60 14.69 1.39
CA PHE A 262 -10.10 14.01 2.60
C PHE A 262 -10.40 14.82 3.85
N ARG A 263 -10.15 16.13 3.78
CA ARG A 263 -10.53 17.05 4.83
C ARG A 263 -12.04 17.10 5.06
N LYS A 264 -12.82 17.36 4.01
CA LYS A 264 -14.27 17.55 4.11
C LYS A 264 -15.01 16.33 4.66
N LEU A 265 -14.57 15.14 4.26
CA LEU A 265 -15.23 13.88 4.59
C LEU A 265 -14.48 13.07 5.65
N HIS A 266 -13.45 13.64 6.30
CA HIS A 266 -12.63 12.96 7.30
C HIS A 266 -12.06 11.62 6.81
N ILE A 267 -11.69 11.55 5.52
CA ILE A 267 -11.16 10.33 4.92
C ILE A 267 -9.70 10.17 5.33
N ARG A 268 -9.38 8.98 5.82
CA ARG A 268 -8.02 8.58 6.23
C ARG A 268 -7.45 7.59 5.22
N PRO A 269 -6.35 7.91 4.51
CA PRO A 269 -5.65 6.89 3.73
C PRO A 269 -5.03 5.84 4.66
N GLU A 270 -5.33 4.57 4.40
CA GLU A 270 -4.86 3.41 5.18
C GLU A 270 -3.67 2.73 4.51
N ILE A 271 -3.76 2.54 3.18
CA ILE A 271 -2.71 1.90 2.37
C ILE A 271 -2.53 2.69 1.09
N LEU A 272 -1.30 3.06 0.77
CA LEU A 272 -0.89 3.74 -0.45
C LEU A 272 -0.12 2.76 -1.34
N PHE A 273 -0.53 2.66 -2.62
CA PHE A 273 0.14 1.83 -3.61
C PHE A 273 0.87 2.70 -4.64
N PHE A 274 2.19 2.59 -4.66
CA PHE A 274 3.06 3.28 -5.59
C PHE A 274 3.58 2.28 -6.64
N GLU A 275 3.48 2.61 -7.92
CA GLU A 275 3.89 1.72 -9.02
C GLU A 275 5.15 2.24 -9.73
N ASN A 276 6.09 1.32 -10.00
CA ASN A 276 7.23 1.58 -10.87
C ASN A 276 6.87 1.32 -12.33
N ARG A 277 6.45 2.36 -13.06
CA ARG A 277 6.01 2.18 -14.45
C ARG A 277 7.17 1.88 -15.40
N GLU A 278 8.38 2.33 -15.10
CA GLU A 278 9.54 2.19 -16.01
C GLU A 278 10.14 0.78 -15.96
N GLN A 279 10.20 0.15 -14.78
CA GLN A 279 10.65 -1.24 -14.61
C GLN A 279 9.78 -2.25 -15.38
N MET A 280 8.49 -1.96 -15.56
CA MET A 280 7.58 -2.83 -16.31
C MET A 280 7.79 -2.78 -17.83
N PHE A 281 8.31 -1.68 -18.37
CA PHE A 281 8.63 -1.57 -19.80
C PHE A 281 9.99 -2.20 -20.12
N SER A 282 10.96 -2.12 -19.20
CA SER A 282 12.28 -2.71 -19.39
C SER A 282 12.28 -4.25 -19.34
N ALA A 283 11.47 -4.87 -18.48
CA ALA A 283 11.35 -6.34 -18.41
C ALA A 283 10.80 -6.95 -19.72
N LYS A 284 10.01 -6.17 -20.47
CA LYS A 284 9.48 -6.56 -21.79
C LYS A 284 10.56 -6.64 -22.87
N GLY A 285 11.56 -5.76 -22.82
CA GLY A 285 12.68 -5.77 -23.76
C GLY A 285 13.59 -7.00 -23.60
N SER A 286 13.63 -7.62 -22.42
CA SER A 286 14.38 -8.86 -22.19
C SER A 286 13.61 -10.12 -22.58
N GLU A 287 12.28 -10.14 -22.46
CA GLU A 287 11.47 -11.32 -22.86
C GLU A 287 11.41 -11.49 -24.39
N ASP A 288 11.39 -10.41 -25.16
CA ASP A 288 11.40 -10.48 -26.64
C ASP A 288 12.76 -10.95 -27.22
N SER A 289 13.82 -10.98 -26.41
CA SER A 289 15.15 -11.48 -26.81
C SER A 289 15.35 -12.98 -26.60
N CYS A 290 14.43 -13.64 -25.89
CA CYS A 290 14.56 -15.06 -25.54
C CYS A 290 13.78 -16.01 -26.48
N VAL A 291 13.19 -15.50 -27.57
CA VAL A 291 12.41 -16.29 -28.54
C VAL A 291 13.14 -16.48 -29.88
N ILE A 292 14.41 -16.08 -29.98
CA ILE A 292 15.23 -16.39 -31.17
C ILE A 292 16.57 -16.98 -30.74
N SER A 293 16.57 -18.29 -30.48
CA SER A 293 17.71 -19.20 -30.63
C SER A 293 17.23 -20.63 -30.60
#